data_AF-A0A397DJ31-F1
#
_entry.id   AF-A0A397DJ31-F1
#
_cell.length_a   1.000
_cell.length_b   1.000
_cell.length_c   1.000
_cell.angle_alpha   90.00
_cell.angle_beta   90.00
_cell.angle_gamma   90.00
#
_symmetry.space_group_name_H-M   'P 1'
#
loop_
_entity.id
_entity.type
_entity.pdbx_description
1 polymer ?
#
loop_
_entity_poly.entity_id
_entity_poly.type
_entity_poly.pdbx_seq_one_letter_code
_entity_poly.pdbx_strand_id
1 'polypeptide(L)'
;MEEYEKQYADSVFLHSVPNQVLLDGCAKLNFPVHAIPQNTNGHTHSCGFCSLGCPYGEKQGSHVTWLQDAAAAGAKFIAGCKVDKVTYTDNVATGVEGTVLDGKVPIVVRANTVVSACGGVYSPALLLRSGLQNPNIGRNMRLHPVTTIYGFLPTKVVKSWEGSIMTSVTDVVSNVHGNGYNVHNNQVMTS
;
A
#
# COMPACT_ATOMS: atom_id res chain seq x y z
N MET A 1 4.89 0.39 21.84
CA MET A 1 5.60 -0.36 20.79
C MET A 1 5.79 -1.80 21.23
N GLU A 2 6.44 -2.04 22.36
CA GLU A 2 6.67 -3.39 22.91
C GLU A 2 5.37 -4.12 23.29
N GLU A 3 4.38 -3.41 23.81
CA GLU A 3 3.06 -3.95 24.15
C GLU A 3 2.17 -4.22 22.92
N TYR A 4 2.44 -3.53 21.80
CA TYR A 4 1.73 -3.72 20.52
C TYR A 4 2.28 -4.96 19.78
N GLU A 5 3.59 -5.18 19.81
CA GLU A 5 4.22 -6.38 19.23
C GLU A 5 3.83 -7.66 19.98
N LYS A 6 3.64 -7.56 21.31
CA LYS A 6 3.26 -8.72 22.15
C LYS A 6 1.86 -9.23 21.86
N GLN A 7 0.92 -8.36 21.48
CA GLN A 7 -0.47 -8.74 21.22
C GLN A 7 -0.64 -9.60 19.96
N TYR A 8 0.30 -9.54 19.01
CA TYR A 8 0.25 -10.31 17.75
C TYR A 8 1.16 -11.55 17.75
N ALA A 9 1.96 -11.75 18.80
CA ALA A 9 2.81 -12.94 18.93
C ALA A 9 2.01 -14.22 19.23
N ASP A 10 0.81 -14.08 19.81
CA ASP A 10 -0.01 -15.20 20.28
C ASP A 10 -1.11 -15.65 19.29
N SER A 11 -1.31 -14.95 18.16
CA SER A 11 -2.20 -15.42 17.09
C SER A 11 -1.43 -16.36 16.17
N VAL A 12 -1.69 -17.65 16.24
CA VAL A 12 -1.13 -18.67 15.33
C VAL A 12 -1.55 -18.32 13.89
N PHE A 13 -0.70 -17.59 13.17
CA PHE A 13 -0.88 -17.33 11.75
C PHE A 13 -0.78 -18.66 10.99
N LEU A 14 -1.75 -18.97 10.14
CA LEU A 14 -1.65 -20.13 9.26
C LEU A 14 -0.68 -19.80 8.12
N HIS A 15 0.58 -20.24 8.25
CA HIS A 15 1.56 -20.08 7.19
C HIS A 15 1.15 -20.89 5.95
N SER A 16 1.13 -20.22 4.80
CA SER A 16 0.98 -20.90 3.51
C SER A 16 2.22 -21.74 3.18
N VAL A 17 2.08 -22.70 2.26
CA VAL A 17 3.20 -23.53 1.81
C VAL A 17 4.42 -22.70 1.37
N PRO A 18 4.28 -21.60 0.59
CA PRO A 18 5.41 -20.71 0.28
C PRO A 18 6.09 -20.08 1.52
N ASN A 19 5.31 -19.59 2.51
CA ASN A 19 5.88 -19.02 3.72
C ASN A 19 6.60 -20.10 4.55
N GLN A 20 6.04 -21.32 4.63
CA GLN A 20 6.70 -22.43 5.32
C GLN A 20 8.03 -22.80 4.67
N VAL A 21 8.12 -22.78 3.32
CA VAL A 21 9.38 -23.00 2.60
C VAL A 21 10.44 -21.96 2.99
N LEU A 22 10.05 -20.69 3.14
CA LEU A 22 10.96 -19.64 3.61
C LEU A 22 11.43 -19.91 5.04
N LEU A 23 10.50 -20.24 5.95
CA LEU A 23 10.80 -20.55 7.36
C LEU A 23 11.76 -21.74 7.49
N ASP A 24 11.48 -22.84 6.78
CA ASP A 24 12.31 -24.04 6.77
C ASP A 24 13.73 -23.74 6.25
N GLY A 25 13.83 -22.89 5.22
CA GLY A 25 15.10 -22.44 4.67
C GLY A 25 15.91 -21.59 5.65
N CYS A 26 15.26 -20.61 6.29
CA CYS A 26 15.89 -19.76 7.29
C CYS A 26 16.36 -20.56 8.50
N ALA A 27 15.56 -21.53 8.98
CA ALA A 27 15.92 -22.40 10.10
C ALA A 27 17.20 -23.22 9.81
N LYS A 28 17.33 -23.79 8.60
CA LYS A 28 18.53 -24.54 8.19
C LYS A 28 19.79 -23.66 8.10
N LEU A 29 19.62 -22.39 7.78
CA LEU A 29 20.71 -21.42 7.65
C LEU A 29 20.98 -20.64 8.95
N ASN A 30 20.21 -20.91 10.01
CA ASN A 30 20.24 -20.17 11.27
C ASN A 30 19.99 -18.65 11.07
N PHE A 31 19.05 -18.30 10.18
CA PHE A 31 18.66 -16.91 9.91
C PHE A 31 17.47 -16.50 10.79
N PRO A 32 17.44 -15.25 11.29
CA PRO A 32 16.32 -14.74 12.06
C PRO A 32 15.06 -14.67 11.18
N VAL A 33 13.91 -14.96 11.77
CA VAL A 33 12.60 -14.83 11.14
C VAL A 33 11.62 -14.16 12.09
N HIS A 34 10.76 -13.34 11.50
CA HIS A 34 9.74 -12.57 12.21
C HIS A 34 8.39 -12.80 11.56
N ALA A 35 7.33 -12.82 12.36
CA ALA A 35 5.96 -12.82 11.85
C ALA A 35 5.61 -11.44 11.31
N ILE A 36 4.89 -11.38 10.19
CA ILE A 36 4.36 -10.12 9.66
C ILE A 36 2.93 -9.92 10.18
N PRO A 37 2.64 -8.83 10.89
CA PRO A 37 1.27 -8.48 11.27
C PRO A 37 0.37 -8.37 10.03
N GLN A 38 -0.79 -9.01 10.10
CA GLN A 38 -1.75 -9.06 9.00
C GLN A 38 -2.80 -7.96 9.16
N ASN A 39 -3.07 -7.22 8.08
CA ASN A 39 -4.09 -6.17 8.06
C ASN A 39 -5.50 -6.76 7.88
N THR A 40 -5.88 -7.70 8.73
CA THR A 40 -7.11 -8.50 8.66
C THR A 40 -7.98 -8.35 9.90
N ASN A 41 -7.71 -7.33 10.73
CA ASN A 41 -8.38 -7.10 12.01
C ASN A 41 -8.38 -8.32 12.94
N GLY A 42 -7.28 -9.09 12.94
CA GLY A 42 -7.13 -10.29 13.76
C GLY A 42 -7.83 -11.55 13.22
N HIS A 43 -8.49 -11.47 12.06
CA HIS A 43 -9.11 -12.64 11.43
C HIS A 43 -8.08 -13.45 10.63
N THR A 44 -8.23 -14.78 10.65
CA THR A 44 -7.52 -15.67 9.73
C THR A 44 -8.01 -15.43 8.31
N HIS A 45 -7.10 -15.11 7.39
CA HIS A 45 -7.45 -14.78 6.02
C HIS A 45 -6.48 -15.40 5.00
N SER A 46 -7.01 -16.24 4.11
CA SER A 46 -6.22 -17.06 3.19
C SER A 46 -6.81 -17.02 1.77
N CYS A 47 -6.96 -15.82 1.20
CA CYS A 47 -7.48 -15.69 -0.16
C CYS A 47 -6.44 -15.86 -1.27
N GLY A 48 -5.14 -15.85 -0.98
CA GLY A 48 -4.07 -15.96 -1.99
C GLY A 48 -3.85 -14.72 -2.86
N PHE A 49 -4.79 -13.78 -2.88
CA PHE A 49 -4.80 -12.63 -3.79
C PHE A 49 -4.71 -11.27 -3.10
N CYS A 50 -4.34 -11.22 -1.81
CA CYS A 50 -4.35 -9.97 -1.02
C CYS A 50 -3.56 -8.82 -1.67
N SER A 51 -2.50 -9.11 -2.44
CA SER A 51 -1.71 -8.12 -3.19
C SER A 51 -2.45 -7.48 -4.35
N LEU A 52 -3.50 -8.13 -4.86
CA LEU A 52 -4.32 -7.67 -5.99
C LEU A 52 -5.68 -7.11 -5.54
N GLY A 53 -5.98 -7.20 -4.25
CA GLY A 53 -7.27 -6.85 -3.66
C GLY A 53 -7.87 -8.03 -2.90
N CYS A 54 -8.69 -7.75 -1.89
CA CYS A 54 -9.37 -8.78 -1.12
C CYS A 54 -10.83 -8.88 -1.60
N PRO A 55 -11.24 -9.98 -2.25
CA PRO A 55 -12.62 -10.14 -2.69
C PRO A 55 -13.61 -10.34 -1.52
N TYR A 56 -13.10 -10.67 -0.34
CA TYR A 56 -13.90 -10.96 0.86
C TYR A 56 -14.05 -9.74 1.79
N GLY A 57 -13.37 -8.62 1.53
CA GLY A 57 -13.42 -7.44 2.40
C GLY A 57 -12.73 -7.57 3.77
N GLU A 58 -12.06 -8.71 4.05
CA GLU A 58 -11.36 -8.93 5.33
C GLU A 58 -10.11 -8.06 5.47
N LYS A 59 -9.45 -7.76 4.34
CA LYS A 59 -8.31 -6.85 4.30
C LYS A 59 -8.79 -5.44 4.61
N GLN A 60 -8.26 -4.85 5.68
CA GLN A 60 -8.64 -3.54 6.19
C GLN A 60 -8.06 -2.39 5.33
N GLY A 61 -8.38 -2.40 4.05
CA GLY A 61 -8.04 -1.34 3.12
C GLY A 61 -8.93 -0.12 3.31
N SER A 62 -8.62 0.99 2.63
CA SER A 62 -9.35 2.26 2.82
C SER A 62 -10.85 2.18 2.54
N HIS A 63 -11.28 1.28 1.65
CA HIS A 63 -12.69 1.09 1.28
C HIS A 63 -13.58 0.52 2.39
N VAL A 64 -13.04 -0.26 3.33
CA VAL A 64 -13.77 -0.80 4.50
C VAL A 64 -13.46 -0.05 5.80
N THR A 65 -12.58 0.94 5.75
CA THR A 65 -12.20 1.78 6.90
C THR A 65 -12.57 3.24 6.61
N TRP A 66 -11.61 4.09 6.27
CA TRP A 66 -11.78 5.53 6.22
C TRP A 66 -12.82 6.01 5.18
N LEU A 67 -12.95 5.33 4.04
CA LEU A 67 -13.94 5.71 3.03
C LEU A 67 -15.37 5.38 3.47
N GLN A 68 -15.55 4.30 4.22
CA GLN A 68 -16.84 3.94 4.81
C GLN A 68 -17.22 4.98 5.88
N ASP A 69 -16.29 5.35 6.76
CA ASP A 69 -16.51 6.40 7.76
C ASP A 69 -16.86 7.75 7.11
N ALA A 70 -16.13 8.13 6.07
CA ALA A 70 -16.40 9.36 5.32
C ALA A 70 -17.78 9.34 4.67
N ALA A 71 -18.18 8.22 4.06
CA ALA A 71 -19.52 8.06 3.49
C ALA A 71 -20.61 8.19 4.56
N ALA A 72 -20.43 7.54 5.72
CA ALA A 72 -21.36 7.62 6.85
C ALA A 72 -21.47 9.06 7.41
N ALA A 73 -20.38 9.82 7.37
CA ALA A 73 -20.35 11.25 7.72
C ALA A 73 -20.92 12.18 6.62
N GLY A 74 -21.38 11.64 5.49
CA GLY A 74 -22.04 12.40 4.42
C GLY A 74 -21.12 12.88 3.29
N ALA A 75 -19.89 12.36 3.19
CA ALA A 75 -19.02 12.63 2.05
C ALA A 75 -19.63 12.11 0.75
N LYS A 76 -19.43 12.85 -0.34
CA LYS A 76 -19.91 12.47 -1.68
C LYS A 76 -18.73 12.07 -2.55
N PHE A 77 -18.91 11.00 -3.33
CA PHE A 77 -17.89 10.46 -4.21
C PHE A 77 -18.30 10.60 -5.67
N ILE A 78 -17.35 11.00 -6.51
CA ILE A 78 -17.49 11.00 -7.97
C ILE A 78 -16.47 10.03 -8.53
N ALA A 79 -16.90 8.80 -8.80
CA ALA A 79 -16.06 7.78 -9.41
C ALA A 79 -15.85 8.07 -10.92
N GLY A 80 -14.72 7.62 -11.48
CA GLY A 80 -14.40 7.85 -12.89
C GLY A 80 -14.15 9.32 -13.24
N CYS A 81 -13.88 10.17 -12.25
CA CYS A 81 -13.53 11.57 -12.44
C CYS A 81 -12.02 11.74 -12.47
N LYS A 82 -11.50 12.24 -13.59
CA LYS A 82 -10.11 12.67 -13.72
C LYS A 82 -10.04 14.18 -13.53
N VAL A 83 -9.35 14.63 -12.49
CA VAL A 83 -9.08 16.05 -12.28
C VAL A 83 -7.93 16.49 -13.17
N ASP A 84 -8.18 17.50 -14.01
CA ASP A 84 -7.22 17.98 -15.00
C ASP A 84 -6.37 19.13 -14.45
N LYS A 85 -6.99 20.09 -13.73
CA LYS A 85 -6.31 21.20 -13.05
C LYS A 85 -7.08 21.72 -11.83
N VAL A 86 -6.36 22.36 -10.91
CA VAL A 86 -6.91 23.18 -9.83
C VAL A 86 -7.11 24.61 -10.36
N THR A 87 -8.20 25.26 -9.98
CA THR A 87 -8.51 26.65 -10.36
C THR A 87 -8.09 27.62 -9.24
N TYR A 88 -7.68 28.84 -9.61
CA TYR A 88 -7.20 29.84 -8.67
C TYR A 88 -7.79 31.23 -8.94
N THR A 89 -7.85 32.06 -7.89
CA THR A 89 -8.08 33.50 -7.95
C THR A 89 -7.16 34.15 -6.91
N ASP A 90 -6.33 35.11 -7.32
CA ASP A 90 -5.35 35.77 -6.45
C ASP A 90 -4.49 34.81 -5.60
N ASN A 91 -4.00 33.73 -6.25
CA ASN A 91 -3.25 32.64 -5.63
C ASN A 91 -4.01 31.78 -4.60
N VAL A 92 -5.33 31.97 -4.46
CA VAL A 92 -6.21 31.16 -3.62
C VAL A 92 -6.90 30.10 -4.50
N ALA A 93 -6.86 28.84 -4.09
CA ALA A 93 -7.56 27.77 -4.80
C ALA A 93 -9.09 27.98 -4.68
N THR A 94 -9.80 27.85 -5.81
CA THR A 94 -11.25 28.08 -5.90
C THR A 94 -12.05 26.83 -6.29
N GLY A 95 -11.36 25.74 -6.61
CA GLY A 95 -11.99 24.50 -7.06
C GLY A 95 -11.09 23.70 -7.98
N VAL A 96 -11.73 22.79 -8.73
CA VAL A 96 -11.09 21.93 -9.71
C VAL A 96 -11.91 21.83 -10.98
N GLU A 97 -11.20 21.68 -12.09
CA GLU A 97 -11.76 21.30 -13.39
C GLU A 97 -11.28 19.88 -13.72
N GLY A 98 -12.18 19.07 -14.26
CA GLY A 98 -11.88 17.72 -14.65
C GLY A 98 -12.89 17.16 -15.64
N THR A 99 -12.81 15.85 -15.86
CA THR A 99 -13.65 15.13 -16.79
C THR A 99 -14.15 13.81 -16.19
N VAL A 100 -15.37 13.43 -16.56
CA VAL A 100 -15.99 12.14 -16.22
C VAL A 100 -16.33 11.36 -17.51
N LEU A 101 -16.75 10.10 -17.37
CA LEU A 101 -17.10 9.21 -18.49
C LEU A 101 -15.95 9.09 -19.50
N ASP A 102 -14.77 8.73 -19.00
CA ASP A 102 -13.53 8.56 -19.79
C ASP A 102 -13.12 9.81 -20.56
N GLY A 103 -13.23 10.98 -19.93
CA GLY A 103 -12.80 12.24 -20.53
C GLY A 103 -13.86 12.98 -21.35
N LYS A 104 -15.07 12.41 -21.47
CA LYS A 104 -16.10 12.91 -22.42
C LYS A 104 -16.89 14.09 -21.89
N VAL A 105 -17.16 14.13 -20.59
CA VAL A 105 -18.03 15.16 -19.99
C VAL A 105 -17.20 16.01 -19.02
N PRO A 106 -17.07 17.33 -19.26
CA PRO A 106 -16.36 18.21 -18.36
C PRO A 106 -17.18 18.43 -17.08
N ILE A 107 -16.48 18.56 -15.95
CA ILE A 107 -17.06 18.89 -14.65
C ILE A 107 -16.24 19.98 -13.99
N VAL A 108 -16.94 20.89 -13.29
CA VAL A 108 -16.34 21.92 -12.47
C VAL A 108 -16.88 21.78 -11.06
N VAL A 109 -15.97 21.65 -10.09
CA VAL A 109 -16.32 21.58 -8.66
C VAL A 109 -15.71 22.79 -7.98
N ARG A 110 -16.57 23.67 -7.46
CA ARG A 110 -16.14 24.83 -6.67
C ARG A 110 -15.93 24.41 -5.22
N ALA A 111 -14.81 24.84 -4.64
CA ALA A 111 -14.47 24.54 -3.25
C ALA A 111 -13.57 25.63 -2.66
N ASN A 112 -13.76 25.91 -1.37
CA ASN A 112 -12.91 26.85 -0.64
C ASN A 112 -11.55 26.25 -0.27
N THR A 113 -11.41 24.92 -0.36
CA THR A 113 -10.20 24.19 -0.01
C THR A 113 -10.09 22.98 -0.92
N VAL A 114 -8.89 22.76 -1.47
CA VAL A 114 -8.58 21.64 -2.35
C VAL A 114 -7.41 20.88 -1.75
N VAL A 115 -7.59 19.58 -1.54
CA VAL A 115 -6.54 18.68 -1.05
C VAL A 115 -6.13 17.75 -2.19
N SER A 116 -4.84 17.74 -2.54
CA SER A 116 -4.28 16.83 -3.55
C SER A 116 -3.81 15.54 -2.88
N ALA A 117 -4.48 14.43 -3.18
CA ALA A 117 -4.18 13.10 -2.65
C ALA A 117 -4.03 12.05 -3.78
N CYS A 118 -3.49 12.46 -4.93
CA CYS A 118 -3.37 11.61 -6.12
C CYS A 118 -2.14 10.65 -6.07
N GLY A 119 -1.47 10.53 -4.91
CA GLY A 119 -0.25 9.74 -4.74
C GLY A 119 1.01 10.42 -5.26
N GLY A 120 2.17 9.77 -5.09
CA GLY A 120 3.49 10.36 -5.34
C GLY A 120 3.77 10.76 -6.79
N VAL A 121 3.06 10.17 -7.76
CA VAL A 121 3.24 10.45 -9.20
C VAL A 121 2.22 11.47 -9.69
N TYR A 122 0.93 11.26 -9.42
CA TYR A 122 -0.11 12.11 -10.00
C TYR A 122 -0.33 13.42 -9.23
N SER A 123 0.01 13.50 -7.94
CA SER A 123 -0.09 14.76 -7.20
C SER A 123 0.83 15.83 -7.78
N PRO A 124 2.16 15.60 -7.96
CA PRO A 124 3.00 16.61 -8.59
C PRO A 124 2.59 16.89 -10.05
N ALA A 125 2.14 15.89 -10.80
CA ALA A 125 1.66 16.09 -12.16
C ALA A 125 0.42 17.00 -12.21
N LEU A 126 -0.53 16.84 -11.28
CA LEU A 126 -1.68 17.73 -11.14
C LEU A 126 -1.24 19.16 -10.79
N LEU A 127 -0.34 19.31 -9.81
CA LEU A 127 0.13 20.63 -9.38
C LEU A 127 0.84 21.38 -10.53
N LEU A 128 1.67 20.69 -11.32
CA LEU A 128 2.34 21.25 -12.50
C LEU A 128 1.34 21.69 -13.57
N ARG A 129 0.36 20.84 -13.92
CA ARG A 129 -0.71 21.20 -14.87
C ARG A 129 -1.60 22.35 -14.37
N SER A 130 -1.63 22.55 -13.05
CA SER A 130 -2.37 23.63 -12.40
C SER A 130 -1.56 24.94 -12.29
N GLY A 131 -0.33 24.98 -12.84
CA GLY A 131 0.48 26.20 -12.94
C GLY A 131 1.35 26.53 -11.72
N LEU A 132 1.49 25.62 -10.74
CA LEU A 132 2.37 25.86 -9.60
C LEU A 132 3.85 25.80 -10.01
N GLN A 133 4.63 26.78 -9.55
CA GLN A 133 6.03 26.98 -9.99
C GLN A 133 7.08 26.58 -8.93
N ASN A 134 6.71 25.84 -7.88
CA ASN A 134 7.68 25.44 -6.86
C ASN A 134 8.70 24.45 -7.46
N PRO A 135 10.02 24.73 -7.39
CA PRO A 135 11.07 23.92 -8.02
C PRO A 135 11.16 22.49 -7.47
N ASN A 136 10.58 22.22 -6.30
CA ASN A 136 10.57 20.89 -5.68
C ASN A 136 9.45 19.99 -6.21
N ILE A 137 8.47 20.52 -6.94
CA ILE A 137 7.35 19.72 -7.45
C ILE A 137 7.88 18.68 -8.45
N GLY A 138 7.59 17.41 -8.19
CA GLY A 138 8.05 16.29 -9.01
C GLY A 138 9.52 15.91 -8.81
N ARG A 139 10.22 16.51 -7.84
CA ARG A 139 11.59 16.15 -7.45
C ARG A 139 11.60 15.24 -6.22
N ASN A 140 12.77 14.71 -5.89
CA ASN A 140 13.02 13.93 -4.67
C ASN A 140 12.17 12.64 -4.55
N MET A 141 11.76 12.06 -5.69
CA MET A 141 11.08 10.77 -5.73
C MET A 141 11.99 9.69 -5.16
N ARG A 142 11.48 8.99 -4.15
CA ARG A 142 12.14 7.85 -3.52
C ARG A 142 11.31 6.61 -3.83
N LEU A 143 11.98 5.59 -4.30
CA LEU A 143 11.39 4.29 -4.58
C LEU A 143 11.99 3.27 -3.63
N HIS A 144 11.21 2.23 -3.36
CA HIS A 144 11.72 1.04 -2.72
C HIS A 144 12.03 0.02 -3.83
N PRO A 145 13.27 -0.06 -4.33
CA PRO A 145 13.62 -1.04 -5.34
C PRO A 145 13.50 -2.45 -4.73
N VAL A 146 12.68 -3.29 -5.35
CA VAL A 146 12.46 -4.67 -4.91
C VAL A 146 13.03 -5.62 -5.96
N THR A 147 13.76 -6.63 -5.52
CA THR A 147 14.23 -7.73 -6.36
C THR A 147 13.44 -9.00 -6.02
N THR A 148 12.97 -9.69 -7.05
CA THR A 148 12.28 -10.97 -6.90
C THR A 148 13.22 -12.11 -7.27
N ILE A 149 13.27 -13.14 -6.42
CA ILE A 149 14.01 -14.37 -6.65
C ILE A 149 13.01 -15.53 -6.70
N TYR A 150 13.20 -16.45 -7.64
CA TYR A 150 12.38 -17.65 -7.79
C TYR A 150 13.21 -18.90 -7.51
N GLY A 151 12.61 -19.88 -6.85
CA GLY A 151 13.23 -21.19 -6.58
C GLY A 151 12.35 -22.32 -7.08
N PHE A 152 12.96 -23.38 -7.62
CA PHE A 152 12.28 -24.60 -8.04
C PHE A 152 12.55 -25.73 -7.05
N LEU A 153 11.49 -26.37 -6.57
CA LEU A 153 11.55 -27.47 -5.60
C LEU A 153 11.02 -28.76 -6.25
N PRO A 154 11.89 -29.69 -6.67
CA PRO A 154 11.46 -30.88 -7.42
C PRO A 154 10.60 -31.84 -6.59
N THR A 155 10.72 -31.81 -5.27
CA THR A 155 10.04 -32.72 -4.34
C THR A 155 8.81 -32.11 -3.67
N LYS A 156 8.50 -30.83 -3.93
CA LYS A 156 7.43 -30.10 -3.23
C LYS A 156 6.67 -29.22 -4.21
N VAL A 157 5.37 -29.45 -4.33
CA VAL A 157 4.48 -28.57 -5.09
C VAL A 157 4.25 -27.30 -4.27
N VAL A 158 4.62 -26.16 -4.84
CA VAL A 158 4.40 -24.84 -4.23
C VAL A 158 3.50 -24.02 -5.15
N LYS A 159 2.28 -23.75 -4.70
CA LYS A 159 1.33 -22.90 -5.41
C LYS A 159 1.35 -21.51 -4.79
N SER A 160 1.94 -20.54 -5.48
CA SER A 160 2.16 -19.18 -4.94
C SER A 160 0.87 -18.38 -4.74
N TRP A 161 -0.26 -18.85 -5.28
CA TRP A 161 -1.59 -18.22 -5.19
C TRP A 161 -2.50 -18.87 -4.13
N GLU A 162 -2.02 -19.83 -3.35
CA GLU A 162 -2.79 -20.44 -2.26
C GLU A 162 -2.26 -19.97 -0.90
N GLY A 163 -3.18 -19.79 0.06
CA GLY A 163 -2.82 -19.42 1.43
C GLY A 163 -2.80 -17.91 1.71
N SER A 164 -2.43 -17.54 2.93
CA SER A 164 -2.10 -16.16 3.28
C SER A 164 -0.81 -15.74 2.56
N ILE A 165 -0.80 -14.52 2.01
CA ILE A 165 0.42 -13.95 1.41
C ILE A 165 1.33 -13.48 2.56
N MET A 166 2.65 -13.52 2.38
CA MET A 166 3.62 -12.77 3.22
C MET A 166 3.30 -12.73 4.74
N THR A 167 3.42 -13.89 5.40
CA THR A 167 3.18 -14.04 6.86
C THR A 167 4.47 -14.12 7.66
N SER A 168 5.60 -14.22 6.98
CA SER A 168 6.94 -14.34 7.57
C SER A 168 7.94 -13.52 6.78
N VAL A 169 8.91 -12.94 7.47
CA VAL A 169 10.04 -12.20 6.89
C VAL A 169 11.33 -12.56 7.60
N THR A 170 12.46 -12.48 6.89
CA THR A 170 13.79 -12.51 7.49
C THR A 170 14.48 -11.17 7.23
N ASP A 171 15.14 -10.63 8.23
CA ASP A 171 15.86 -9.34 8.19
C ASP A 171 17.39 -9.55 8.24
N VAL A 172 17.86 -10.75 7.89
CA VAL A 172 19.28 -11.15 7.94
C VAL A 172 20.22 -10.20 7.18
N VAL A 173 19.74 -9.57 6.10
CA VAL A 173 20.49 -8.58 5.31
C VAL A 173 19.96 -7.16 5.50
N SER A 174 19.24 -6.89 6.59
CA SER A 174 18.79 -5.54 6.88
C SER A 174 19.95 -4.65 7.31
N ASN A 175 19.94 -3.38 6.85
CA ASN A 175 20.89 -2.34 7.21
C ASN A 175 22.38 -2.75 7.13
N VAL A 176 22.78 -3.53 6.12
CA VAL A 176 24.15 -4.10 5.99
C VAL A 176 25.26 -3.06 6.12
N HIS A 177 25.05 -1.81 5.67
CA HIS A 177 26.05 -0.73 5.76
C HIS A 177 25.82 0.25 6.92
N GLY A 178 24.92 -0.04 7.86
CA GLY A 178 24.73 0.71 9.11
C GLY A 178 24.21 2.15 8.98
N ASN A 179 24.05 2.66 7.76
CA ASN A 179 23.74 4.07 7.46
C ASN A 179 22.24 4.36 7.35
N GLY A 180 21.36 3.37 7.53
CA GLY A 180 19.93 3.59 7.42
C GLY A 180 19.41 3.84 5.99
N TYR A 181 20.22 3.63 4.95
CA TYR A 181 19.84 3.81 3.54
C TYR A 181 19.90 2.50 2.71
N ASN A 182 20.08 1.34 3.33
CA ASN A 182 20.17 0.04 2.64
C ASN A 182 18.87 -0.75 2.78
N VAL A 183 18.93 -2.07 2.53
CA VAL A 183 17.79 -2.99 2.68
C VAL A 183 17.16 -2.80 4.06
N HIS A 184 15.88 -2.41 4.09
CA HIS A 184 15.11 -2.24 5.31
C HIS A 184 13.85 -3.08 5.22
N ASN A 185 13.69 -3.97 6.19
CA ASN A 185 12.54 -4.86 6.27
C ASN A 185 11.58 -4.35 7.36
N ASN A 186 10.97 -3.19 7.12
CA ASN A 186 9.83 -2.73 7.92
C ASN A 186 8.53 -3.12 7.19
N GLN A 187 8.29 -4.43 7.09
CA GLN A 187 7.12 -4.96 6.40
C GLN A 187 5.99 -5.18 7.40
N VAL A 188 5.03 -4.26 7.36
CA VAL A 188 3.66 -4.55 7.75
C VAL A 188 2.90 -4.80 6.45
N MET A 189 2.04 -5.83 6.39
CA MET A 189 1.22 -6.03 5.21
C MET A 189 0.13 -4.95 5.14
N THR A 190 0.49 -3.74 4.70
CA THR A 190 -0.44 -2.65 4.47
C THR A 190 -0.70 -2.50 2.99
N SER A 191 -1.91 -2.85 2.57
CA SER A 191 -2.50 -2.36 1.32
C SER A 191 -4.02 -2.41 1.44
#